data_AF-A0A521TZ43-F1
#
_entry.id   AF-A0A521TZ43-F1
#
_cell.length_a   1.000
_cell.length_b   1.000
_cell.length_c   1.000
_cell.angle_alpha   90.00
_cell.angle_beta   90.00
_cell.angle_gamma   90.00
#
_symmetry.space_group_name_H-M   'P 1'
#
loop_
_entity.id
_entity.type
_entity.pdbx_description
1 polymer ?
#
loop_
_entity_poly.entity_id
_entity_poly.type
_entity_poly.pdbx_seq_one_letter_code
_entity_poly.pdbx_strand_id
1 'polypeptide(L)'
;MTATLQTLPRRVFTVQEGQALQVLDALLGRGRGDVVTVPVALSPLREDLAAAGARRIATSVMRFLVEGGGWRERALLRGGRRVRARVWDPAAGRGFVPRYTAASRTLWIEGAAQLPALVGQSRTDASRGARRAVKRVVPDQSTEVGDWVFFHLAQQSLGTFRLCEDDFTGLRLRLVSQSPVALLFAPAGERSRRELRDAYVRLTSPSTARVLECIEDRLAMAWTSAARTLWAERMTGPLAARIERWAALGRKLDAYLDAVDDAERLDLARPVTKLAAALMTGVFVGPAEEVRSSLSQSSGVVSLAQRDELLAAVASVTAVGQRVFALRERMAAERYGDARYGEAQVFLGDVDALLGGQRRAVEGLARSLSGVLG
;
A
#
# COMPACT_ATOMS: atom_id res chain seq x y z
N MET A 1 -42.02 43.19 12.34
CA MET A 1 -41.27 42.25 11.47
C MET A 1 -40.60 41.22 12.35
N THR A 2 -41.32 40.14 12.65
CA THR A 2 -40.86 39.08 13.56
C THR A 2 -40.31 37.97 12.67
N ALA A 3 -38.99 37.81 12.63
CA ALA A 3 -38.34 36.77 11.86
C ALA A 3 -38.64 35.41 12.52
N THR A 4 -39.50 34.63 11.88
CA THR A 4 -39.76 33.24 12.23
C THR A 4 -38.46 32.45 12.00
N LEU A 5 -37.77 32.13 13.09
CA LEU A 5 -36.71 31.13 13.10
C LEU A 5 -37.34 29.78 12.73
N GLN A 6 -37.37 29.47 11.43
CA GLN A 6 -37.60 28.11 10.96
C GLN A 6 -36.46 27.25 11.50
N THR A 7 -36.76 26.55 12.59
CA THR A 7 -35.98 25.42 13.07
C THR A 7 -35.93 24.40 11.94
N LEU A 8 -34.78 24.34 11.25
CA LEU A 8 -34.48 23.25 10.32
C LEU A 8 -34.73 21.93 11.06
N PRO A 9 -35.59 21.04 10.55
CA PRO A 9 -35.91 19.80 11.24
C PRO A 9 -34.60 19.04 11.48
N ARG A 10 -34.33 18.67 12.75
CA ARG A 10 -33.26 17.74 13.10
C ARG A 10 -33.48 16.48 12.27
N ARG A 11 -32.63 16.27 11.27
CA ARG A 11 -32.72 15.11 10.37
C ARG A 11 -32.31 13.88 11.18
N VAL A 12 -33.29 13.09 11.59
CA VAL A 12 -33.07 11.85 12.33
C VAL A 12 -32.89 10.72 11.30
N PHE A 13 -31.72 10.05 11.35
CA PHE A 13 -31.50 8.82 10.59
C PHE A 13 -32.26 7.66 11.24
N THR A 14 -32.76 6.73 10.43
CA THR A 14 -33.35 5.49 10.96
C THR A 14 -32.26 4.62 11.59
N VAL A 15 -32.66 3.63 12.38
CA VAL A 15 -31.73 2.65 12.97
C VAL A 15 -30.92 1.93 11.88
N GLN A 16 -31.58 1.52 10.79
CA GLN A 16 -30.95 0.86 9.64
C GLN A 16 -29.92 1.75 8.95
N GLU A 17 -30.24 3.03 8.75
CA GLU A 17 -29.32 4.01 8.18
C GLU A 17 -28.11 4.25 9.10
N GLY A 18 -28.34 4.30 10.41
CA GLY A 18 -27.29 4.36 11.42
C GLY A 18 -26.36 3.15 11.39
N GLN A 19 -26.92 1.94 11.27
CA GLN A 19 -26.16 0.69 11.14
C GLN A 19 -25.32 0.66 9.85
N ALA A 20 -25.87 1.09 8.72
CA ALA A 20 -25.10 1.19 7.50
C ALA A 20 -23.94 2.19 7.60
N LEU A 21 -24.12 3.31 8.29
CA LEU A 21 -23.04 4.26 8.59
C LEU A 21 -21.99 3.68 9.56
N GLN A 22 -22.40 2.83 10.50
CA GLN A 22 -21.46 2.11 11.38
C GLN A 22 -20.60 1.11 10.58
N VAL A 23 -21.19 0.38 9.63
CA VAL A 23 -20.41 -0.49 8.73
C VAL A 23 -19.42 0.34 7.90
N LEU A 24 -19.84 1.51 7.40
CA LEU A 24 -18.92 2.41 6.71
C LEU A 24 -17.77 2.87 7.62
N ASP A 25 -18.07 3.27 8.86
CA ASP A 25 -17.03 3.68 9.81
C ASP A 25 -16.05 2.55 10.12
N ALA A 26 -16.54 1.30 10.24
CA ALA A 26 -15.69 0.13 10.39
C ALA A 26 -14.82 -0.11 9.15
N LEU A 27 -15.37 -0.01 7.93
CA LEU A 27 -14.58 -0.06 6.69
C LEU A 27 -13.56 1.08 6.59
N LEU A 28 -13.83 2.23 7.20
CA LEU A 28 -12.90 3.37 7.24
C LEU A 28 -11.91 3.31 8.40
N GLY A 29 -11.90 2.25 9.21
CA GLY A 29 -11.00 2.07 10.35
C GLY A 29 -11.33 2.97 11.55
N ARG A 30 -12.55 3.50 11.63
CA ARG A 30 -13.03 4.42 12.68
C ARG A 30 -13.95 3.74 13.70
N GLY A 31 -14.20 2.45 13.56
CA GLY A 31 -15.07 1.68 14.42
C GLY A 31 -14.73 0.19 14.37
N ARG A 32 -15.51 -0.61 15.10
CA ARG A 32 -15.40 -2.07 15.07
C ARG A 32 -16.50 -2.66 14.20
N GLY A 33 -16.14 -3.53 13.25
CA GLY A 33 -17.08 -4.19 12.35
C GLY A 33 -17.96 -5.25 13.03
N ASP A 34 -17.48 -5.88 14.09
CA ASP A 34 -18.18 -6.91 14.86
C ASP A 34 -19.38 -6.41 15.68
N VAL A 35 -19.55 -5.09 15.80
CA VAL A 35 -20.67 -4.47 16.52
C VAL A 35 -21.97 -4.50 15.70
N VAL A 36 -21.87 -4.51 14.37
CA VAL A 36 -23.05 -4.56 13.49
C VAL A 36 -23.33 -6.01 13.11
N THR A 37 -24.36 -6.60 13.69
CA THR A 37 -24.74 -8.01 13.49
C THR A 37 -25.96 -8.20 12.60
N VAL A 38 -26.68 -7.12 12.28
CA VAL A 38 -27.90 -7.17 11.47
C VAL A 38 -27.60 -6.66 10.06
N PRO A 39 -27.78 -7.49 9.02
CA PRO A 39 -27.68 -7.07 7.63
C PRO A 39 -28.68 -5.95 7.29
N VAL A 40 -28.21 -4.93 6.58
CA VAL A 40 -29.06 -3.80 6.18
C VAL A 40 -29.15 -3.71 4.65
N ALA A 41 -30.34 -3.95 4.12
CA ALA A 41 -30.65 -3.69 2.72
C ALA A 41 -31.16 -2.26 2.54
N LEU A 42 -30.27 -1.36 2.10
CA LEU A 42 -30.65 0.01 1.79
C LEU A 42 -30.99 0.14 0.30
N SER A 43 -32.28 0.13 -0.03
CA SER A 43 -32.73 0.52 -1.36
C SER A 43 -34.16 1.09 -1.33
N PRO A 44 -34.38 2.33 -1.83
CA PRO A 44 -33.39 3.26 -2.35
C PRO A 44 -32.55 3.95 -1.25
N LEU A 45 -31.32 4.35 -1.59
CA LEU A 45 -30.46 5.14 -0.69
C LEU A 45 -30.91 6.60 -0.69
N ARG A 46 -31.43 7.10 0.43
CA ARG A 46 -31.79 8.52 0.58
C ARG A 46 -30.59 9.43 0.31
N GLU A 47 -30.83 10.54 -0.36
CA GLU A 47 -29.79 11.50 -0.75
C GLU A 47 -28.97 12.00 0.44
N ASP A 48 -29.63 12.27 1.57
CA ASP A 48 -28.97 12.72 2.79
C ASP A 48 -27.98 11.71 3.36
N LEU A 49 -28.37 10.43 3.33
CA LEU A 49 -27.51 9.33 3.76
C LEU A 49 -26.35 9.15 2.77
N ALA A 50 -26.63 9.19 1.47
CA ALA A 50 -25.61 9.13 0.43
C ALA A 50 -24.56 10.25 0.61
N ALA A 51 -25.02 11.48 0.84
CA ALA A 51 -24.17 12.63 1.07
C ALA A 51 -23.35 12.51 2.37
N ALA A 52 -23.95 11.96 3.44
CA ALA A 52 -23.24 11.71 4.69
C ALA A 52 -22.13 10.65 4.52
N GLY A 53 -22.42 9.54 3.83
CA GLY A 53 -21.44 8.51 3.54
C GLY A 53 -20.31 9.02 2.64
N ALA A 54 -20.64 9.73 1.56
CA ALA A 54 -19.66 10.34 0.66
C ALA A 54 -18.71 11.29 1.41
N ARG A 55 -19.24 12.15 2.30
CA ARG A 55 -18.40 13.03 3.13
C ARG A 55 -17.46 12.26 4.06
N ARG A 56 -17.91 11.15 4.64
CA ARG A 56 -17.08 10.30 5.52
C ARG A 56 -15.95 9.64 4.74
N ILE A 57 -16.25 9.05 3.58
CA ILE A 57 -15.27 8.46 2.68
C ILE A 57 -14.23 9.51 2.27
N ALA A 58 -14.69 10.66 1.74
CA ALA A 58 -13.82 11.75 1.32
C ALA A 58 -12.92 12.24 2.46
N THR A 59 -13.48 12.45 3.65
CA THR A 59 -12.71 12.89 4.82
C THR A 59 -11.64 11.87 5.21
N SER A 60 -11.95 10.57 5.23
CA SER A 60 -10.98 9.52 5.57
C SER A 60 -9.88 9.39 4.52
N VAL A 61 -10.23 9.41 3.23
CA VAL A 61 -9.27 9.34 2.14
C VAL A 61 -8.35 10.55 2.17
N MET A 62 -8.90 11.76 2.32
CA MET A 62 -8.10 12.98 2.41
C MET A 62 -7.20 12.96 3.65
N ARG A 63 -7.69 12.53 4.81
CA ARG A 63 -6.88 12.39 6.02
C ARG A 63 -5.71 11.42 5.79
N PHE A 64 -5.97 10.26 5.20
CA PHE A 64 -4.94 9.28 4.89
C PHE A 64 -3.83 9.86 4.00
N LEU A 65 -4.21 10.58 2.94
CA LEU A 65 -3.27 11.20 1.99
C LEU A 65 -2.52 12.39 2.59
N VAL A 66 -3.17 13.20 3.43
CA VAL A 66 -2.52 14.34 4.10
C VAL A 66 -1.50 13.80 5.11
N GLU A 67 -1.93 12.96 6.05
CA GLU A 67 -1.06 12.40 7.09
C GLU A 67 0.08 11.54 6.52
N GLY A 68 -0.07 10.98 5.32
CA GLY A 68 0.95 10.17 4.65
C GLY A 68 2.20 10.93 4.19
N GLY A 69 2.18 12.27 4.24
CA GLY A 69 3.36 13.11 3.99
C GLY A 69 3.11 14.28 3.04
N GLY A 70 1.93 14.38 2.42
CA GLY A 70 1.64 15.44 1.44
C GLY A 70 1.72 16.87 1.99
N TRP A 71 1.72 17.05 3.32
CA TRP A 71 1.86 18.35 4.00
C TRP A 71 3.30 18.86 4.10
N ARG A 72 4.31 18.01 3.90
CA ARG A 72 5.73 18.39 4.04
C ARG A 72 6.24 19.03 2.75
N GLU A 73 7.01 20.10 2.91
CA GLU A 73 7.69 20.73 1.78
C GLU A 73 8.87 19.86 1.34
N ARG A 74 8.98 19.62 0.03
CA ARG A 74 10.07 18.84 -0.55
C ARG A 74 10.26 19.18 -2.03
N ALA A 75 11.31 18.62 -2.64
CA ALA A 75 11.46 18.65 -4.09
C ALA A 75 10.44 17.70 -4.72
N LEU A 76 9.73 18.19 -5.73
CA LEU A 76 8.68 17.51 -6.47
C LEU A 76 8.92 17.69 -7.97
N LEU A 77 8.51 16.71 -8.78
CA LEU A 77 8.53 16.84 -10.23
C LEU A 77 7.18 17.37 -10.76
N ARG A 78 7.22 18.45 -11.53
CA ARG A 78 6.04 19.08 -12.17
C ARG A 78 6.37 19.43 -13.62
N GLY A 79 5.74 18.75 -14.57
CA GLY A 79 6.01 18.97 -16.01
C GLY A 79 7.49 18.81 -16.36
N GLY A 80 8.15 17.77 -15.81
CA GLY A 80 9.59 17.54 -15.98
C GLY A 80 10.51 18.47 -15.20
N ARG A 81 9.97 19.45 -14.46
CA ARG A 81 10.77 20.43 -13.70
C ARG A 81 10.72 20.16 -12.20
N ARG A 82 11.86 20.35 -11.55
CA ARG A 82 11.98 20.35 -10.09
C ARG A 82 11.31 21.59 -9.51
N VAL A 83 10.38 21.38 -8.59
CA VAL A 83 9.68 22.43 -7.83
C VAL A 83 9.80 22.10 -6.35
N ARG A 84 10.08 23.10 -5.52
CA ARG A 84 10.05 22.95 -4.07
C ARG A 84 8.66 23.39 -3.56
N ALA A 85 7.88 22.45 -3.04
CA ALA A 85 6.51 22.69 -2.60
C ALA A 85 6.01 21.55 -1.70
N ARG A 86 4.84 21.75 -1.10
CA ARG A 86 4.01 20.68 -0.53
C ARG A 86 3.10 20.13 -1.62
N VAL A 87 2.72 18.86 -1.54
CA VAL A 87 1.86 18.23 -2.57
C VAL A 87 0.51 18.95 -2.67
N TRP A 88 0.03 19.48 -1.55
CA TRP A 88 -1.25 20.18 -1.43
C TRP A 88 -1.18 21.69 -1.67
N ASP A 89 -0.02 22.25 -1.98
CA ASP A 89 0.06 23.69 -2.31
C ASP A 89 -0.73 23.97 -3.60
N PRO A 90 -1.50 25.06 -3.72
CA PRO A 90 -2.39 25.29 -4.85
C PRO A 90 -1.74 25.19 -6.23
N ALA A 91 -0.47 25.63 -6.34
CA ALA A 91 0.31 25.53 -7.57
C ALA A 91 0.80 24.09 -7.86
N ALA A 92 1.19 23.34 -6.83
CA ALA A 92 1.75 21.99 -6.95
C ALA A 92 0.68 20.89 -7.00
N GLY A 93 -0.47 21.11 -6.38
CA GLY A 93 -1.60 20.20 -6.29
C GLY A 93 -2.69 20.41 -7.34
N ARG A 94 -2.48 21.34 -8.28
CA ARG A 94 -3.48 21.68 -9.31
C ARG A 94 -3.95 20.42 -10.05
N GLY A 95 -5.28 20.24 -10.09
CA GLY A 95 -5.93 19.14 -10.82
C GLY A 95 -5.98 17.81 -10.06
N PHE A 96 -5.38 17.71 -8.87
CA PHE A 96 -5.49 16.49 -8.06
C PHE A 96 -6.72 16.53 -7.17
N VAL A 97 -7.71 15.73 -7.53
CA VAL A 97 -8.90 15.47 -6.73
C VAL A 97 -9.14 13.95 -6.76
N PRO A 98 -9.09 13.24 -5.63
CA PRO A 98 -9.47 11.83 -5.58
C PRO A 98 -10.90 11.67 -6.10
N ARG A 99 -11.04 10.96 -7.23
CA ARG A 99 -12.34 10.65 -7.82
C ARG A 99 -12.85 9.33 -7.28
N TYR A 100 -14.17 9.25 -7.14
CA TYR A 100 -14.89 8.08 -6.67
C TYR A 100 -15.84 7.63 -7.75
N THR A 101 -15.95 6.32 -7.92
CA THR A 101 -16.91 5.71 -8.85
C THR A 101 -18.06 5.07 -8.08
N ALA A 102 -18.96 4.41 -8.80
CA ALA A 102 -19.99 3.59 -8.17
C ALA A 102 -19.38 2.49 -7.27
N ALA A 103 -18.12 2.10 -7.50
CA ALA A 103 -17.44 1.05 -6.74
C ALA A 103 -17.34 1.36 -5.23
N SER A 104 -17.03 2.61 -4.84
CA SER A 104 -17.04 3.02 -3.42
C SER A 104 -18.43 2.89 -2.79
N ARG A 105 -19.47 3.29 -3.52
CA ARG A 105 -20.85 3.17 -3.05
C ARG A 105 -21.25 1.70 -2.92
N THR A 106 -20.92 0.87 -3.90
CA THR A 106 -21.21 -0.56 -3.86
C THR A 106 -20.51 -1.24 -2.69
N LEU A 107 -19.22 -0.98 -2.47
CA LEU A 107 -18.50 -1.54 -1.32
C LEU A 107 -19.19 -1.21 0.00
N TRP A 108 -19.65 0.03 0.15
CA TRP A 108 -20.39 0.42 1.35
C TRP A 108 -21.75 -0.27 1.45
N ILE A 109 -22.60 -0.17 0.42
CA ILE A 109 -24.00 -0.63 0.50
C ILE A 109 -24.08 -2.16 0.54
N GLU A 110 -23.34 -2.85 -0.33
CA GLU A 110 -23.26 -4.31 -0.30
C GLU A 110 -22.52 -4.77 0.95
N GLY A 111 -21.51 -4.01 1.42
CA GLY A 111 -20.86 -4.27 2.70
C GLY A 111 -21.86 -4.27 3.87
N ALA A 112 -22.73 -3.27 3.94
CA ALA A 112 -23.77 -3.17 4.97
C ALA A 112 -24.82 -4.29 4.86
N ALA A 113 -25.12 -4.74 3.64
CA ALA A 113 -26.08 -5.81 3.40
C ALA A 113 -25.50 -7.22 3.63
N GLN A 114 -24.18 -7.40 3.59
CA GLN A 114 -23.56 -8.74 3.58
C GLN A 114 -22.61 -8.99 4.74
N LEU A 115 -21.75 -8.03 5.11
CA LEU A 115 -20.72 -8.24 6.13
C LEU A 115 -21.27 -8.63 7.50
N PRO A 116 -22.35 -7.99 8.03
CA PRO A 116 -22.93 -8.39 9.31
C PRO A 116 -23.36 -9.85 9.36
N ALA A 117 -23.87 -10.40 8.25
CA ALA A 117 -24.28 -11.80 8.19
C ALA A 117 -23.10 -12.77 8.31
N LEU A 118 -21.89 -12.34 7.90
CA LEU A 118 -20.69 -13.16 7.91
C LEU A 118 -19.93 -13.13 9.25
N VAL A 119 -20.28 -12.20 10.15
CA VAL A 119 -19.63 -12.06 11.46
C VAL A 119 -19.92 -13.30 12.31
N GLY A 120 -18.88 -13.98 12.78
CA GLY A 120 -19.01 -15.10 13.72
C GLY A 120 -19.54 -16.41 13.13
N GLN A 121 -19.69 -16.52 11.81
CA GLN A 121 -20.05 -17.80 11.18
C GLN A 121 -18.90 -18.82 11.26
N SER A 122 -19.22 -20.06 11.61
CA SER A 122 -18.28 -21.18 11.56
C SER A 122 -18.04 -21.64 10.12
N ARG A 123 -16.85 -22.19 9.85
CA ARG A 123 -16.45 -22.73 8.53
C ARG A 123 -17.41 -23.80 8.00
N THR A 124 -18.11 -24.51 8.89
CA THR A 124 -19.12 -25.54 8.54
C THR A 124 -20.44 -24.96 8.04
N ASP A 125 -20.76 -23.72 8.40
CA ASP A 125 -22.02 -23.05 8.06
C ASP A 125 -21.88 -22.13 6.83
N ALA A 126 -20.65 -21.98 6.32
CA ALA A 126 -20.30 -21.19 5.14
C ALA A 126 -20.87 -21.85 3.86
N SER A 127 -22.15 -21.67 3.64
CA SER A 127 -22.85 -22.11 2.43
C SER A 127 -22.24 -21.47 1.17
N ARG A 128 -22.50 -22.05 -0.02
CA ARG A 128 -22.20 -21.43 -1.33
C ARG A 128 -22.75 -19.99 -1.45
N GLY A 129 -23.71 -19.58 -0.60
CA GLY A 129 -24.25 -18.23 -0.51
C GLY A 129 -23.25 -17.19 0.00
N ALA A 130 -22.42 -17.52 1.00
CA ALA A 130 -21.41 -16.60 1.57
C ALA A 130 -20.34 -16.22 0.52
N ARG A 131 -19.87 -17.18 -0.28
CA ARG A 131 -18.94 -16.92 -1.39
C ARG A 131 -19.53 -16.01 -2.47
N ARG A 132 -20.85 -16.11 -2.73
CA ARG A 132 -21.54 -15.19 -3.66
C ARG A 132 -21.70 -13.79 -3.06
N ALA A 133 -21.92 -13.69 -1.75
CA ALA A 133 -22.00 -12.42 -1.03
C ALA A 133 -20.67 -11.65 -1.10
N VAL A 134 -19.54 -12.32 -0.83
CA VAL A 134 -18.18 -11.75 -1.01
C VAL A 134 -17.96 -11.26 -2.44
N LYS A 135 -18.50 -11.96 -3.44
CA LYS A 135 -18.42 -11.56 -4.86
C LYS A 135 -19.17 -10.25 -5.15
N ARG A 136 -20.25 -9.97 -4.41
CA ARG A 136 -21.07 -8.75 -4.59
C ARG A 136 -20.48 -7.53 -3.90
N VAL A 137 -19.81 -7.72 -2.75
CA VAL A 137 -19.26 -6.63 -1.94
C VAL A 137 -18.25 -5.77 -2.70
N VAL A 138 -17.34 -6.38 -3.45
CA VAL A 138 -16.35 -5.64 -4.26
C VAL A 138 -16.70 -5.80 -5.75
N PRO A 139 -17.19 -4.75 -6.44
CA PRO A 139 -17.51 -4.85 -7.86
C PRO A 139 -16.26 -4.87 -8.73
N ASP A 140 -16.38 -5.49 -9.91
CA ASP A 140 -15.34 -5.53 -10.94
C ASP A 140 -15.55 -4.40 -11.97
N GLN A 141 -15.63 -3.16 -11.47
CA GLN A 141 -15.88 -1.96 -12.25
C GLN A 141 -14.61 -1.13 -12.39
N SER A 142 -14.59 -0.17 -13.32
CA SER A 142 -13.54 0.84 -13.38
C SER A 142 -13.43 1.57 -12.02
N THR A 143 -12.28 1.47 -11.37
CA THR A 143 -11.97 2.14 -10.11
C THR A 143 -11.03 3.32 -10.34
N GLU A 144 -11.24 4.38 -9.55
CA GLU A 144 -10.43 5.60 -9.56
C GLU A 144 -9.63 5.76 -8.27
N VAL A 145 -8.75 6.77 -8.21
CA VAL A 145 -7.83 7.01 -7.09
C VAL A 145 -8.52 7.04 -5.72
N GLY A 146 -9.70 7.66 -5.63
CA GLY A 146 -10.47 7.73 -4.38
C GLY A 146 -10.97 6.35 -3.94
N ASP A 147 -11.43 5.53 -4.89
CA ASP A 147 -11.82 4.13 -4.64
C ASP A 147 -10.60 3.33 -4.17
N TRP A 148 -9.43 3.50 -4.80
CA TRP A 148 -8.24 2.73 -4.45
C TRP A 148 -7.80 2.96 -3.00
N VAL A 149 -7.81 4.22 -2.55
CA VAL A 149 -7.48 4.56 -1.16
C VAL A 149 -8.56 4.04 -0.22
N PHE A 150 -9.84 4.19 -0.56
CA PHE A 150 -10.92 3.65 0.27
C PHE A 150 -10.82 2.12 0.41
N PHE A 151 -10.52 1.41 -0.67
CA PHE A 151 -10.38 -0.05 -0.67
C PHE A 151 -9.19 -0.50 0.17
N HIS A 152 -8.10 0.28 0.18
CA HIS A 152 -6.98 0.04 1.09
C HIS A 152 -7.38 0.21 2.56
N LEU A 153 -8.12 1.29 2.91
CA LEU A 153 -8.62 1.50 4.27
C LEU A 153 -9.55 0.36 4.73
N ALA A 154 -10.46 -0.07 3.83
CA ALA A 154 -11.33 -1.22 4.05
C ALA A 154 -10.52 -2.49 4.29
N GLN A 155 -9.53 -2.76 3.44
CA GLN A 155 -8.65 -3.92 3.53
C GLN A 155 -7.90 -3.98 4.88
N GLN A 156 -7.41 -2.84 5.38
CA GLN A 156 -6.76 -2.77 6.69
C GLN A 156 -7.72 -3.03 7.84
N SER A 157 -8.98 -2.64 7.68
CA SER A 157 -10.00 -2.69 8.73
C SER A 157 -10.81 -3.98 8.73
N LEU A 158 -10.64 -4.86 7.73
CA LEU A 158 -11.35 -6.13 7.61
C LEU A 158 -11.23 -7.01 8.87
N GLY A 159 -10.10 -6.95 9.57
CA GLY A 159 -9.88 -7.75 10.78
C GLY A 159 -10.86 -7.42 11.92
N THR A 160 -11.47 -6.23 11.88
CA THR A 160 -12.45 -5.80 12.89
C THR A 160 -13.82 -6.48 12.74
N PHE A 161 -14.10 -7.14 11.60
CA PHE A 161 -15.37 -7.81 11.32
C PHE A 161 -15.40 -9.27 11.81
N ARG A 162 -14.31 -9.80 12.39
CA ARG A 162 -14.23 -11.20 12.89
C ARG A 162 -14.79 -12.25 11.91
N LEU A 163 -14.43 -12.08 10.64
CA LEU A 163 -14.82 -13.00 9.57
C LEU A 163 -14.07 -14.33 9.71
N CYS A 164 -14.64 -15.40 9.17
CA CYS A 164 -13.88 -16.64 9.00
C CYS A 164 -12.68 -16.41 8.05
N GLU A 165 -11.65 -17.25 8.16
CA GLU A 165 -10.39 -17.07 7.41
C GLU A 165 -10.59 -17.04 5.88
N ASP A 166 -11.50 -17.88 5.37
CA ASP A 166 -11.81 -17.96 3.94
C ASP A 166 -12.45 -16.66 3.43
N ASP A 167 -13.44 -16.12 4.15
CA ASP A 167 -14.12 -14.87 3.77
C ASP A 167 -13.20 -13.65 3.92
N PHE A 168 -12.43 -13.60 5.01
CA PHE A 168 -11.41 -12.57 5.22
C PHE A 168 -10.40 -12.56 4.07
N THR A 169 -9.87 -13.73 3.72
CA THR A 169 -8.89 -13.87 2.64
C THR A 169 -9.50 -13.54 1.29
N GLY A 170 -10.71 -14.03 1.01
CA GLY A 170 -11.45 -13.74 -0.23
C GLY A 170 -11.72 -12.26 -0.43
N LEU A 171 -12.27 -11.57 0.58
CA LEU A 171 -12.52 -10.12 0.53
C LEU A 171 -11.22 -9.33 0.38
N ARG A 172 -10.19 -9.68 1.15
CA ARG A 172 -8.88 -9.04 1.08
C ARG A 172 -8.28 -9.14 -0.32
N LEU A 173 -8.29 -10.33 -0.92
CA LEU A 173 -7.75 -10.54 -2.27
C LEU A 173 -8.50 -9.72 -3.32
N ARG A 174 -9.83 -9.60 -3.21
CA ARG A 174 -10.64 -8.80 -4.14
C ARG A 174 -10.44 -7.30 -3.97
N LEU A 175 -10.31 -6.80 -2.74
CA LEU A 175 -9.95 -5.39 -2.52
C LEU A 175 -8.58 -5.07 -3.12
N VAL A 176 -7.61 -5.98 -2.95
CA VAL A 176 -6.26 -5.84 -3.50
C VAL A 176 -6.25 -5.89 -5.04
N SER A 177 -7.04 -6.76 -5.67
CA SER A 177 -7.08 -6.83 -7.14
C SER A 177 -7.70 -5.59 -7.78
N GLN A 178 -8.60 -4.90 -7.08
CA GLN A 178 -9.27 -3.70 -7.58
C GLN A 178 -8.59 -2.39 -7.20
N SER A 179 -7.56 -2.44 -6.35
CA SER A 179 -6.85 -1.26 -5.86
C SER A 179 -5.33 -1.44 -5.94
N PRO A 180 -4.64 -0.78 -6.88
CA PRO A 180 -3.18 -0.80 -6.92
C PRO A 180 -2.58 -0.16 -5.65
N VAL A 181 -3.29 0.75 -4.98
CA VAL A 181 -2.87 1.29 -3.66
C VAL A 181 -2.91 0.18 -2.60
N ALA A 182 -3.98 -0.60 -2.51
CA ALA A 182 -4.06 -1.72 -1.56
C ALA A 182 -2.96 -2.77 -1.84
N LEU A 183 -2.67 -3.04 -3.12
CA LEU A 183 -1.58 -3.92 -3.53
C LEU A 183 -0.20 -3.44 -3.07
N LEU A 184 0.04 -2.13 -3.01
CA LEU A 184 1.29 -1.58 -2.47
C LEU A 184 1.49 -1.84 -0.97
N PHE A 185 0.42 -2.07 -0.21
CA PHE A 185 0.50 -2.38 1.23
C PHE A 185 0.32 -3.88 1.55
N ALA A 186 -0.32 -4.63 0.67
CA ALA A 186 -0.52 -6.07 0.85
C ALA A 186 0.75 -6.89 0.50
N PRO A 187 0.89 -8.12 1.04
CA PRO A 187 1.85 -9.09 0.51
C PRO A 187 1.61 -9.34 -0.98
N ALA A 188 2.67 -9.52 -1.77
CA ALA A 188 2.52 -9.78 -3.21
C ALA A 188 1.88 -11.16 -3.49
N GLY A 189 2.14 -12.13 -2.61
CA GLY A 189 1.73 -13.53 -2.79
C GLY A 189 2.39 -14.15 -4.02
N GLU A 190 1.62 -14.93 -4.76
CA GLU A 190 2.06 -15.65 -5.97
C GLU A 190 2.16 -14.78 -7.23
N ARG A 191 1.80 -13.48 -7.15
CA ARG A 191 1.84 -12.60 -8.33
C ARG A 191 3.26 -12.51 -8.91
N SER A 192 3.31 -12.61 -10.23
CA SER A 192 4.53 -12.40 -11.01
C SER A 192 4.97 -10.94 -10.97
N ARG A 193 6.27 -10.71 -11.24
CA ARG A 193 6.82 -9.35 -11.36
C ARG A 193 6.07 -8.52 -12.41
N ARG A 194 5.70 -9.13 -13.54
CA ARG A 194 4.97 -8.46 -14.63
C ARG A 194 3.58 -8.00 -14.19
N GLU A 195 2.80 -8.87 -13.54
CA GLU A 195 1.48 -8.51 -13.04
C GLU A 195 1.54 -7.37 -12.01
N LEU A 196 2.55 -7.38 -11.13
CA LEU A 196 2.78 -6.31 -10.17
C LEU A 196 3.12 -5.00 -10.87
N ARG A 197 4.04 -5.03 -11.85
CA ARG A 197 4.43 -3.86 -12.64
C ARG A 197 3.24 -3.26 -13.38
N ASP A 198 2.47 -4.09 -14.08
CA ASP A 198 1.30 -3.64 -14.85
C ASP A 198 0.25 -2.99 -13.94
N ALA A 199 0.07 -3.50 -12.72
CA ALA A 199 -0.77 -2.86 -11.71
C ALA A 199 -0.21 -1.50 -11.23
N TYR A 200 1.11 -1.38 -11.07
CA TYR A 200 1.76 -0.15 -10.60
C TYR A 200 1.86 0.95 -11.65
N VAL A 201 1.91 0.62 -12.95
CA VAL A 201 1.85 1.61 -14.03
C VAL A 201 0.59 2.48 -13.94
N ARG A 202 -0.54 1.91 -13.45
CA ARG A 202 -1.77 2.68 -13.20
C ARG A 202 -1.60 3.79 -12.16
N LEU A 203 -0.59 3.69 -11.28
CA LEU A 203 -0.31 4.68 -10.26
C LEU A 203 0.61 5.78 -10.76
N THR A 204 1.43 5.54 -11.79
CA THR A 204 2.46 6.48 -12.24
C THR A 204 1.98 7.47 -13.29
N SER A 205 0.75 7.32 -13.79
CA SER A 205 0.14 8.29 -14.71
C SER A 205 0.05 9.70 -14.10
N PRO A 206 0.12 10.79 -14.90
CA PRO A 206 0.11 12.16 -14.38
C PRO A 206 -1.09 12.51 -13.48
N SER A 207 -2.27 11.94 -13.75
CA SER A 207 -3.49 12.16 -12.97
C SER A 207 -3.52 11.39 -11.64
N THR A 208 -2.74 10.32 -11.52
CA THR A 208 -2.79 9.40 -10.37
C THR A 208 -1.54 9.45 -9.51
N ALA A 209 -0.38 9.82 -10.06
CA ALA A 209 0.92 9.81 -9.37
C ALA A 209 0.96 10.61 -8.07
N ARG A 210 0.07 11.59 -7.92
CA ARG A 210 -0.09 12.35 -6.68
C ARG A 210 -0.48 11.48 -5.49
N VAL A 211 -1.16 10.36 -5.72
CA VAL A 211 -1.44 9.40 -4.65
C VAL A 211 -0.13 8.86 -4.07
N LEU A 212 0.85 8.52 -4.93
CA LEU A 212 2.16 8.03 -4.51
C LEU A 212 2.90 9.10 -3.72
N GLU A 213 2.93 10.34 -4.24
CA GLU A 213 3.57 11.47 -3.57
C GLU A 213 3.07 11.68 -2.14
N CYS A 214 1.76 11.50 -1.93
CA CYS A 214 1.10 11.64 -0.65
C CYS A 214 1.36 10.47 0.33
N ILE A 215 1.76 9.29 -0.14
CA ILE A 215 1.85 8.08 0.69
C ILE A 215 3.28 7.54 0.85
N GLU A 216 4.29 8.21 0.32
CA GLU A 216 5.69 7.76 0.33
C GLU A 216 6.18 7.30 1.71
N ASP A 217 5.92 8.10 2.76
CA ASP A 217 6.38 7.77 4.11
C ASP A 217 5.64 6.55 4.68
N ARG A 218 4.34 6.43 4.38
CA ARG A 218 3.54 5.26 4.78
C ARG A 218 4.02 4.01 4.05
N LEU A 219 4.34 4.10 2.76
CA LEU A 219 4.87 2.99 1.98
C LEU A 219 6.23 2.54 2.51
N ALA A 220 7.15 3.48 2.73
CA ALA A 220 8.46 3.19 3.31
C ALA A 220 8.31 2.47 4.66
N MET A 221 7.49 3.02 5.55
CA MET A 221 7.23 2.43 6.87
C MET A 221 6.61 1.03 6.76
N ALA A 222 5.63 0.84 5.87
CA ALA A 222 4.98 -0.46 5.68
C ALA A 222 5.96 -1.53 5.16
N TRP A 223 6.79 -1.19 4.17
CA TRP A 223 7.78 -2.12 3.63
C TRP A 223 8.90 -2.42 4.62
N THR A 224 9.37 -1.40 5.35
CA THR A 224 10.35 -1.61 6.43
C THR A 224 9.78 -2.48 7.54
N SER A 225 8.52 -2.25 7.95
CA SER A 225 7.85 -3.10 8.94
C SER A 225 7.74 -4.53 8.45
N ALA A 226 7.37 -4.76 7.19
CA ALA A 226 7.30 -6.10 6.60
C ALA A 226 8.66 -6.80 6.64
N ALA A 227 9.74 -6.11 6.26
CA ALA A 227 11.10 -6.65 6.35
C ALA A 227 11.53 -6.96 7.80
N ARG A 228 11.20 -6.09 8.77
CA ARG A 228 11.46 -6.32 10.20
C ARG A 228 10.72 -7.54 10.74
N THR A 229 9.44 -7.67 10.41
CA THR A 229 8.63 -8.84 10.79
C THR A 229 9.26 -10.12 10.25
N LEU A 230 9.62 -10.15 8.96
CA LEU A 230 10.27 -11.32 8.36
C LEU A 230 11.63 -11.64 8.99
N TRP A 231 12.40 -10.61 9.35
CA TRP A 231 13.67 -10.78 10.03
C TRP A 231 13.52 -11.32 11.47
N ALA A 232 12.53 -10.83 12.21
CA ALA A 232 12.22 -11.31 13.55
C ALA A 232 11.74 -12.78 13.53
N GLU A 233 10.99 -13.15 12.49
CA GLU A 233 10.50 -14.51 12.26
C GLU A 233 11.58 -15.49 11.78
N ARG A 234 12.84 -15.08 11.58
CA ARG A 234 13.90 -16.00 11.06
C ARG A 234 14.11 -17.25 11.93
N MET A 235 13.81 -17.15 13.22
CA MET A 235 13.92 -18.26 14.18
C MET A 235 12.59 -19.01 14.39
N THR A 236 11.48 -18.54 13.81
CA THR A 236 10.13 -19.06 14.07
C THR A 236 9.36 -19.36 12.78
N GLY A 237 8.46 -20.33 12.84
CA GLY A 237 7.61 -20.70 11.71
C GLY A 237 8.31 -21.47 10.57
N PRO A 238 7.56 -21.84 9.52
CA PRO A 238 8.06 -22.71 8.45
C PRO A 238 9.04 -21.98 7.52
N LEU A 239 10.18 -22.61 7.24
CA LEU A 239 11.22 -22.04 6.35
C LEU A 239 10.69 -21.68 4.97
N ALA A 240 9.93 -22.59 4.33
CA ALA A 240 9.39 -22.38 2.98
C ALA A 240 8.53 -21.10 2.89
N ALA A 241 7.67 -20.87 3.88
CA ALA A 241 6.83 -19.66 3.94
C ALA A 241 7.68 -18.38 4.09
N ARG A 242 8.81 -18.44 4.81
CA ARG A 242 9.72 -17.30 4.93
C ARG A 242 10.44 -17.01 3.62
N ILE A 243 10.94 -18.05 2.94
CA ILE A 243 11.57 -17.93 1.62
C ILE A 243 10.60 -17.27 0.64
N GLU A 244 9.36 -17.77 0.58
CA GLU A 244 8.33 -17.24 -0.30
C GLU A 244 8.03 -15.76 -0.01
N ARG A 245 7.87 -15.39 1.27
CA ARG A 245 7.55 -14.00 1.66
C ARG A 245 8.70 -13.03 1.39
N TRP A 246 9.96 -13.43 1.60
CA TRP A 246 11.13 -12.62 1.23
C TRP A 246 11.20 -12.42 -0.28
N ALA A 247 11.07 -13.49 -1.06
CA ALA A 247 11.08 -13.42 -2.52
C ALA A 247 9.91 -12.56 -3.05
N ALA A 248 8.72 -12.68 -2.45
CA ALA A 248 7.55 -11.86 -2.79
C ALA A 248 7.77 -10.37 -2.50
N LEU A 249 8.44 -10.03 -1.39
CA LEU A 249 8.81 -8.64 -1.09
C LEU A 249 9.82 -8.11 -2.11
N GLY A 250 10.85 -8.88 -2.48
CA GLY A 250 11.84 -8.51 -3.49
C GLY A 250 11.19 -8.23 -4.84
N ARG A 251 10.38 -9.18 -5.34
CA ARG A 251 9.61 -9.02 -6.60
C ARG A 251 8.75 -7.76 -6.62
N LYS A 252 8.09 -7.46 -5.50
CA LYS A 252 7.23 -6.29 -5.36
C LYS A 252 8.00 -4.97 -5.49
N LEU A 253 9.11 -4.86 -4.79
CA LEU A 253 9.95 -3.66 -4.79
C LEU A 253 10.59 -3.44 -6.16
N ASP A 254 11.04 -4.53 -6.79
CA ASP A 254 11.64 -4.49 -8.12
C ASP A 254 10.63 -4.11 -9.21
N ALA A 255 9.41 -4.67 -9.17
CA ALA A 255 8.32 -4.29 -10.05
C ALA A 255 7.86 -2.83 -9.85
N TYR A 256 7.92 -2.33 -8.61
CA TYR A 256 7.63 -0.92 -8.33
C TYR A 256 8.70 -0.01 -8.94
N LEU A 257 9.99 -0.34 -8.78
CA LEU A 257 11.08 0.40 -9.40
C LEU A 257 10.99 0.41 -10.94
N ASP A 258 10.61 -0.72 -11.56
CA ASP A 258 10.34 -0.75 -13.00
C ASP A 258 9.26 0.25 -13.39
N ALA A 259 8.10 0.19 -12.71
CA ALA A 259 6.96 1.01 -13.06
C ALA A 259 7.22 2.52 -12.92
N VAL A 260 8.07 2.93 -11.96
CA VAL A 260 8.45 4.35 -11.80
C VAL A 260 9.57 4.77 -12.76
N ASP A 261 10.53 3.90 -13.08
CA ASP A 261 11.58 4.21 -14.06
C ASP A 261 10.99 4.31 -15.47
N ASP A 262 10.15 3.35 -15.85
CA ASP A 262 9.45 3.33 -17.16
C ASP A 262 8.50 4.53 -17.34
N ALA A 263 8.04 5.12 -16.25
CA ALA A 263 7.20 6.30 -16.26
C ALA A 263 7.99 7.62 -16.18
N GLU A 264 9.33 7.56 -16.13
CA GLU A 264 10.21 8.73 -15.93
C GLU A 264 9.85 9.52 -14.65
N ARG A 265 9.56 8.75 -13.58
CA ARG A 265 9.14 9.25 -12.26
C ARG A 265 9.98 8.65 -11.13
N LEU A 266 11.30 8.58 -11.30
CA LEU A 266 12.23 8.16 -10.25
C LEU A 266 12.19 9.05 -9.01
N ASP A 267 11.61 10.25 -9.09
CA ASP A 267 11.24 11.04 -7.90
C ASP A 267 10.32 10.27 -6.93
N LEU A 268 9.55 9.31 -7.44
CA LEU A 268 8.68 8.43 -6.66
C LEU A 268 9.41 7.20 -6.08
N ALA A 269 10.69 6.97 -6.41
CA ALA A 269 11.46 5.83 -5.89
C ALA A 269 11.84 6.00 -4.40
N ARG A 270 11.60 7.17 -3.82
CA ARG A 270 11.98 7.53 -2.44
C ARG A 270 11.60 6.50 -1.37
N PRO A 271 10.42 5.83 -1.40
CA PRO A 271 10.09 4.80 -0.41
C PRO A 271 11.03 3.60 -0.46
N VAL A 272 11.50 3.24 -1.67
CA VAL A 272 12.49 2.18 -1.86
C VAL A 272 13.86 2.62 -1.32
N THR A 273 14.27 3.87 -1.58
CA THR A 273 15.50 4.44 -1.03
C THR A 273 15.49 4.44 0.50
N LYS A 274 14.35 4.81 1.12
CA LYS A 274 14.17 4.75 2.58
C LYS A 274 14.21 3.32 3.12
N LEU A 275 13.59 2.37 2.43
CA LEU A 275 13.69 0.96 2.79
C LEU A 275 15.13 0.48 2.74
N ALA A 276 15.88 0.78 1.67
CA ALA A 276 17.27 0.39 1.53
C ALA A 276 18.13 0.93 2.68
N ALA A 277 17.92 2.19 3.08
CA ALA A 277 18.58 2.79 4.24
C ALA A 277 18.21 2.08 5.55
N ALA A 278 16.92 1.75 5.72
CA ALA A 278 16.43 1.05 6.91
C ALA A 278 16.93 -0.40 6.99
N LEU A 279 17.15 -1.07 5.86
CA LEU A 279 17.72 -2.42 5.83
C LEU A 279 19.10 -2.44 6.48
N MET A 280 19.94 -1.44 6.20
CA MET A 280 21.31 -1.34 6.73
C MET A 280 21.37 -0.88 8.19
N THR A 281 20.44 -0.03 8.60
CA THR A 281 20.53 0.67 9.90
C THR A 281 19.58 0.13 10.97
N GLY A 282 18.59 -0.69 10.59
CA GLY A 282 17.57 -1.13 11.55
C GLY A 282 16.74 -2.35 11.19
N VAL A 283 17.08 -3.09 10.13
CA VAL A 283 16.54 -4.44 9.90
C VAL A 283 17.64 -5.47 10.11
N PHE A 284 18.70 -5.37 9.33
CA PHE A 284 19.89 -6.20 9.49
C PHE A 284 20.85 -5.48 10.43
N VAL A 285 21.02 -6.01 11.63
CA VAL A 285 21.94 -5.45 12.63
C VAL A 285 23.25 -6.22 12.53
N GLY A 286 24.36 -5.49 12.35
CA GLY A 286 25.70 -6.05 12.26
C GLY A 286 26.28 -6.06 10.84
N PRO A 287 27.56 -6.44 10.70
CA PRO A 287 28.23 -6.59 9.41
C PRO A 287 27.59 -7.69 8.54
N ALA A 288 27.83 -7.61 7.23
CA ALA A 288 27.25 -8.50 6.24
C ALA A 288 27.45 -10.00 6.54
N GLU A 289 28.63 -10.38 7.03
CA GLU A 289 28.95 -11.76 7.37
C GLU A 289 28.15 -12.28 8.57
N GLU A 290 27.86 -11.43 9.56
CA GLU A 290 27.00 -11.80 10.69
C GLU A 290 25.55 -12.01 10.24
N VAL A 291 25.07 -11.18 9.31
CA VAL A 291 23.73 -11.33 8.72
C VAL A 291 23.64 -12.64 7.94
N ARG A 292 24.61 -12.94 7.09
CA ARG A 292 24.70 -14.21 6.34
C ARG A 292 24.78 -15.40 7.29
N SER A 293 25.60 -15.32 8.34
CA SER A 293 25.74 -16.37 9.35
C SER A 293 24.42 -16.60 10.10
N SER A 294 23.74 -15.55 10.53
CA SER A 294 22.44 -15.65 11.21
C SER A 294 21.35 -16.26 10.32
N LEU A 295 21.33 -15.93 9.03
CA LEU A 295 20.42 -16.57 8.06
C LEU A 295 20.77 -18.04 7.85
N SER A 296 22.06 -18.37 7.82
CA SER A 296 22.53 -19.76 7.66
C SER A 296 22.17 -20.65 8.84
N GLN A 297 22.05 -20.06 10.03
CA GLN A 297 21.64 -20.72 11.28
C GLN A 297 20.14 -20.61 11.56
N SER A 298 19.34 -20.15 10.58
CA SER A 298 17.90 -19.98 10.77
C SER A 298 17.19 -21.31 10.98
N SER A 299 16.16 -21.29 11.84
CA SER A 299 15.40 -22.48 12.21
C SER A 299 14.79 -23.18 11.00
N GLY A 300 14.93 -24.51 10.90
CA GLY A 300 14.37 -25.31 9.81
C GLY A 300 15.24 -25.41 8.54
N VAL A 301 16.41 -24.76 8.50
CA VAL A 301 17.42 -25.01 7.46
C VAL A 301 18.12 -26.33 7.78
N VAL A 302 17.90 -27.36 6.95
CA VAL A 302 18.51 -28.69 7.14
C VAL A 302 19.45 -29.08 5.99
N SER A 303 19.50 -28.29 4.92
CA SER A 303 20.36 -28.54 3.76
C SER A 303 21.00 -27.26 3.21
N LEU A 304 22.09 -27.43 2.45
CA LEU A 304 22.74 -26.33 1.74
C LEU A 304 21.80 -25.67 0.71
N ALA A 305 21.01 -26.47 -0.01
CA ALA A 305 20.05 -25.95 -0.98
C ALA A 305 19.00 -25.01 -0.32
N GLN A 306 18.42 -25.42 0.80
CA GLN A 306 17.47 -24.61 1.56
C GLN A 306 18.08 -23.32 2.11
N ARG A 307 19.33 -23.41 2.57
CA ARG A 307 20.10 -22.24 3.00
C ARG A 307 20.28 -21.26 1.84
N ASP A 308 20.71 -21.76 0.68
CA ASP A 308 21.01 -20.94 -0.48
C ASP A 308 19.72 -20.31 -1.06
N GLU A 309 18.59 -21.02 -1.03
CA GLU A 309 17.26 -20.47 -1.37
C GLU A 309 16.85 -19.32 -0.43
N LEU A 310 17.03 -19.48 0.89
CA LEU A 310 16.76 -18.42 1.86
C LEU A 310 17.67 -17.20 1.62
N LEU A 311 18.97 -17.43 1.43
CA LEU A 311 19.92 -16.36 1.15
C LEU A 311 19.57 -15.63 -0.14
N ALA A 312 19.21 -16.35 -1.21
CA ALA A 312 18.76 -15.76 -2.48
C ALA A 312 17.47 -14.94 -2.32
N ALA A 313 16.49 -15.44 -1.55
CA ALA A 313 15.26 -14.72 -1.29
C ALA A 313 15.50 -13.40 -0.53
N VAL A 314 16.35 -13.40 0.50
CA VAL A 314 16.73 -12.17 1.21
C VAL A 314 17.58 -11.25 0.31
N ALA A 315 18.51 -11.83 -0.46
CA ALA A 315 19.34 -11.09 -1.41
C ALA A 315 18.50 -10.32 -2.43
N SER A 316 17.36 -10.87 -2.86
CA SER A 316 16.44 -10.20 -3.79
C SER A 316 15.91 -8.86 -3.27
N VAL A 317 15.73 -8.71 -1.95
CA VAL A 317 15.32 -7.44 -1.33
C VAL A 317 16.50 -6.47 -1.23
N THR A 318 17.71 -6.97 -0.94
CA THR A 318 18.91 -6.12 -0.90
C THR A 318 19.38 -5.65 -2.28
N ALA A 319 19.14 -6.47 -3.32
CA ALA A 319 19.47 -6.16 -4.71
C ALA A 319 18.75 -4.90 -5.21
N VAL A 320 17.56 -4.62 -4.67
CA VAL A 320 16.83 -3.37 -4.92
C VAL A 320 17.65 -2.15 -4.50
N GLY A 321 18.40 -2.22 -3.40
CA GLY A 321 19.32 -1.16 -2.98
C GLY A 321 20.48 -0.95 -3.95
N GLN A 322 21.08 -2.04 -4.44
CA GLN A 322 22.10 -1.96 -5.50
C GLN A 322 21.53 -1.35 -6.79
N ARG A 323 20.30 -1.71 -7.14
CA ARG A 323 19.58 -1.15 -8.28
C ARG A 323 19.35 0.35 -8.14
N VAL A 324 19.05 0.86 -6.93
CA VAL A 324 18.97 2.30 -6.66
C VAL A 324 20.30 2.99 -6.95
N PHE A 325 21.44 2.40 -6.58
CA PHE A 325 22.75 2.96 -6.93
C PHE A 325 23.04 2.88 -8.43
N ALA A 326 22.69 1.79 -9.12
CA ALA A 326 22.83 1.69 -10.56
C ALA A 326 22.00 2.77 -11.29
N LEU A 327 20.76 2.98 -10.83
CA LEU A 327 19.89 4.08 -11.27
C LEU A 327 20.53 5.45 -11.02
N ARG A 328 21.15 5.65 -9.85
CA ARG A 328 21.83 6.89 -9.49
C ARG A 328 22.98 7.18 -10.46
N GLU A 329 23.82 6.18 -10.77
CA GLU A 329 24.93 6.36 -11.73
C GLU A 329 24.41 6.69 -13.14
N ARG A 330 23.31 6.08 -13.58
CA ARG A 330 22.66 6.45 -14.86
C ARG A 330 22.16 7.90 -14.84
N MET A 331 21.44 8.29 -13.78
CA MET A 331 20.90 9.65 -13.64
C MET A 331 21.99 10.71 -13.45
N ALA A 332 23.16 10.35 -12.94
CA ALA A 332 24.31 11.26 -12.84
C ALA A 332 24.89 11.63 -14.21
N ALA A 333 24.61 10.85 -15.27
CA ALA A 333 25.02 11.15 -16.63
C ALA A 333 24.11 12.21 -17.30
N GLU A 334 22.90 12.45 -16.78
CA GLU A 334 21.95 13.44 -17.30
C GLU A 334 22.46 14.86 -17.06
N ARG A 335 22.61 15.63 -18.14
CA ARG A 335 23.15 16.99 -18.16
C ARG A 335 22.04 18.03 -18.28
N TYR A 336 22.40 19.28 -17.99
CA TYR A 336 21.48 20.40 -18.20
C TYR A 336 21.02 20.44 -19.66
N GLY A 337 19.69 20.38 -19.87
CA GLY A 337 19.07 20.33 -21.19
C GLY A 337 18.50 18.96 -21.57
N ASP A 338 18.92 17.89 -20.90
CA ASP A 338 18.40 16.54 -21.16
C ASP A 338 16.95 16.41 -20.65
N ALA A 339 16.17 15.56 -21.31
CA ALA A 339 14.73 15.39 -21.03
C ALA A 339 14.46 14.99 -19.56
N ARG A 340 15.33 14.17 -18.99
CA ARG A 340 15.20 13.64 -17.61
C ARG A 340 16.01 14.44 -16.59
N TYR A 341 16.63 15.57 -16.96
CA TYR A 341 17.47 16.34 -16.04
C TYR A 341 16.75 16.74 -14.75
N GLY A 342 15.50 17.22 -14.84
CA GLY A 342 14.73 17.63 -13.65
C GLY A 342 14.40 16.47 -12.72
N GLU A 343 14.09 15.29 -13.27
CA GLU A 343 13.90 14.05 -12.51
C GLU A 343 15.20 13.61 -11.84
N ALA A 344 16.30 13.58 -12.60
CA ALA A 344 17.63 13.21 -12.12
C ALA A 344 18.04 14.06 -10.91
N GLN A 345 17.85 15.38 -10.96
CA GLN A 345 18.20 16.26 -9.83
C GLN A 345 17.40 15.97 -8.54
N VAL A 346 16.14 15.55 -8.66
CA VAL A 346 15.33 15.16 -7.49
C VAL A 346 15.79 13.82 -6.96
N PHE A 347 15.92 12.83 -7.83
CA PHE A 347 16.30 11.47 -7.46
C PHE A 347 17.72 11.39 -6.86
N LEU A 348 18.71 12.03 -7.49
CA LEU A 348 20.07 12.11 -6.97
C LEU A 348 20.10 12.76 -5.58
N GLY A 349 19.35 13.85 -5.40
CA GLY A 349 19.24 14.53 -4.10
C GLY A 349 18.67 13.63 -3.00
N ASP A 350 17.64 12.84 -3.30
CA ASP A 350 17.07 11.89 -2.33
C ASP A 350 18.02 10.72 -2.03
N VAL A 351 18.69 10.16 -3.04
CA VAL A 351 19.66 9.07 -2.87
C VAL A 351 20.86 9.54 -2.04
N ASP A 352 21.43 10.69 -2.36
CA ASP A 352 22.60 11.21 -1.64
C ASP A 352 22.23 11.57 -0.19
N ALA A 353 21.05 12.14 0.05
CA ALA A 353 20.58 12.47 1.39
C ALA A 353 20.27 11.23 2.26
N LEU A 354 19.73 10.16 1.68
CA LEU A 354 19.29 8.98 2.43
C LEU A 354 20.34 7.86 2.47
N LEU A 355 21.20 7.77 1.46
CA LEU A 355 22.14 6.67 1.25
C LEU A 355 23.60 7.11 1.04
N GLY A 356 23.93 8.40 1.12
CA GLY A 356 25.25 8.95 0.76
C GLY A 356 26.48 8.33 1.44
N GLY A 357 26.31 7.64 2.57
CA GLY A 357 27.37 6.88 3.25
C GLY A 357 27.21 5.35 3.23
N GLN A 358 26.14 4.83 2.64
CA GLN A 358 25.70 3.44 2.81
C GLN A 358 26.03 2.53 1.61
N ARG A 359 26.63 3.07 0.53
CA ARG A 359 26.90 2.31 -0.70
C ARG A 359 27.69 1.03 -0.45
N ARG A 360 28.84 1.14 0.24
CA ARG A 360 29.70 -0.02 0.55
C ARG A 360 28.98 -1.04 1.43
N ALA A 361 28.14 -0.60 2.36
CA ALA A 361 27.37 -1.49 3.22
C ALA A 361 26.33 -2.29 2.41
N VAL A 362 25.58 -1.62 1.53
CA VAL A 362 24.59 -2.26 0.65
C VAL A 362 25.27 -3.24 -0.32
N GLU A 363 26.35 -2.83 -0.98
CA GLU A 363 27.11 -3.69 -1.89
C GLU A 363 27.77 -4.87 -1.17
N GLY A 364 28.31 -4.66 0.04
CA GLY A 364 28.89 -5.70 0.87
C GLY A 364 27.85 -6.73 1.31
N LEU A 365 26.69 -6.27 1.77
CA LEU A 365 25.60 -7.16 2.16
C LEU A 365 25.09 -7.98 0.99
N ALA A 366 24.82 -7.34 -0.15
CA ALA A 366 24.32 -8.04 -1.33
C ALA A 366 25.31 -9.08 -1.87
N ARG A 367 26.62 -8.78 -1.88
CA ARG A 367 27.67 -9.76 -2.22
C ARG A 367 27.72 -10.91 -1.23
N SER A 368 27.71 -10.60 0.07
CA SER A 368 27.71 -11.62 1.12
C SER A 368 26.49 -12.53 1.00
N LEU A 369 25.28 -12.02 0.77
CA LEU A 369 24.08 -12.85 0.62
C LEU A 369 24.04 -13.67 -0.67
N SER A 370 24.55 -13.13 -1.79
CA SER A 370 24.58 -13.83 -3.08
C SER A 370 25.71 -14.87 -3.21
N GLY A 371 26.67 -14.89 -2.28
CA GLY A 371 27.80 -15.82 -2.32
C GLY A 371 28.81 -15.49 -3.43
N VAL A 372 28.73 -14.31 -4.03
CA VAL A 372 29.77 -13.81 -4.94
C VAL A 372 30.98 -13.42 -4.09
N LEU A 373 31.96 -14.33 -4.00
CA LEU A 373 33.26 -14.04 -3.42
C LEU A 373 33.97 -12.99 -4.29
N GLY A 374 34.42 -11.91 -3.65
CA GLY A 374 35.19 -10.84 -4.29
C GLY A 374 36.68 -11.12 -4.30
#